data_AF-A0A3C2DXA5-F1
#
_entry.id   AF-A0A3C2DXA5-F1
#
_cell.length_a   1.000
_cell.length_b   1.000
_cell.length_c   1.000
_cell.angle_alpha   90.00
_cell.angle_beta   90.00
_cell.angle_gamma   90.00
#
_symmetry.space_group_name_H-M   'P 1'
#
loop_
_entity.id
_entity.type
_entity.pdbx_description
1 polymer ?
#
loop_
_entity_poly.entity_id
_entity_poly.type
_entity_poly.pdbx_seq_one_letter_code
_entity_poly.pdbx_strand_id
1 'polypeptide(L)'
;MNSGPVTGWDLGGAHLKAALVDKSCIRHVIQTACPLWQGLDRLEAALEEVLERFGPTQFNAVTMTGELADIFENRDQGVRSLIATAAAKLPESRLLIYAGQDGMLAPERALEHTGAVASANWLASAELAAAKAGEGLFVDMGSSTTDIVPLSRGQVA
;
A
#
# COMPACT_ATOMS: atom_id res chain seq x y z
N MET A 1 22.80 -6.81 -2.58
CA MET A 1 22.45 -6.44 -3.97
C MET A 1 21.86 -5.04 -3.90
N ASN A 2 22.39 -4.07 -4.66
CA ASN A 2 21.74 -2.75 -4.74
C ASN A 2 20.49 -2.93 -5.62
N SER A 3 19.35 -3.18 -4.98
CA SER A 3 18.04 -3.08 -5.61
C SER A 3 17.90 -1.67 -6.18
N GLY A 4 17.35 -1.52 -7.39
CA GLY A 4 16.96 -0.22 -7.91
C GLY A 4 15.95 0.49 -6.98
N PRO A 5 15.68 1.78 -7.19
CA PRO A 5 14.72 2.50 -6.37
C PRO A 5 13.36 1.81 -6.38
N VAL A 6 12.69 1.83 -5.23
CA VAL A 6 11.37 1.23 -4.99
C VAL A 6 10.42 2.34 -4.58
N THR A 7 9.22 2.37 -5.17
CA THR A 7 8.14 3.20 -4.63
C THR A 7 7.18 2.32 -3.82
N GLY A 8 6.99 2.66 -2.55
CA GLY A 8 5.92 2.13 -1.72
C GLY A 8 4.66 2.99 -1.88
N TRP A 9 3.50 2.36 -2.09
CA TRP A 9 2.22 3.04 -2.29
C TRP A 9 1.19 2.54 -1.27
N ASP A 10 0.42 3.46 -0.68
CA ASP A 10 -0.80 3.19 0.07
C ASP A 10 -1.96 3.85 -0.68
N LEU A 11 -2.75 3.02 -1.38
CA LEU A 11 -3.91 3.44 -2.15
C LEU A 11 -5.10 3.63 -1.21
N GLY A 12 -5.25 4.84 -0.67
CA GLY A 12 -6.30 5.17 0.29
C GLY A 12 -7.55 5.80 -0.34
N GLY A 13 -8.64 5.79 0.45
CA GLY A 13 -9.96 6.27 0.01
C GLY A 13 -10.11 7.80 -0.02
N ALA A 14 -9.32 8.52 0.79
CA ALA A 14 -9.29 9.99 0.81
C ALA A 14 -7.96 10.57 0.33
N HIS A 15 -6.88 9.82 0.53
CA HIS A 15 -5.53 10.22 0.17
C HIS A 15 -4.77 9.03 -0.37
N LEU A 16 -3.96 9.27 -1.38
CA LEU A 16 -2.92 8.36 -1.81
C LEU A 16 -1.62 8.81 -1.14
N LYS A 17 -0.88 7.85 -0.58
CA LYS A 17 0.45 8.10 0.00
C LYS A 17 1.49 7.31 -0.77
N ALA A 18 2.67 7.90 -0.94
CA ALA A 18 3.78 7.23 -1.57
C ALA A 18 5.12 7.58 -0.92
N ALA A 19 6.03 6.61 -0.89
CA ALA A 19 7.40 6.78 -0.40
C ALA A 19 8.40 6.22 -1.41
N LEU A 20 9.33 7.06 -1.89
CA LEU A 20 10.45 6.63 -2.71
C LEU A 20 11.59 6.18 -1.81
N VAL A 21 12.02 4.93 -1.95
CA VAL A 21 13.13 4.33 -1.22
C VAL A 21 14.26 4.00 -2.20
N ASP A 22 15.45 4.51 -1.94
CA ASP A 22 16.66 4.18 -2.70
C ASP A 22 17.80 3.89 -1.74
N LYS A 23 18.56 2.81 -2.00
CA LYS A 23 19.70 2.36 -1.17
C LYS A 23 19.37 2.29 0.33
N SER A 24 18.18 1.79 0.67
CA SER A 24 17.65 1.70 2.04
C SER A 24 17.35 3.03 2.74
N CYS A 25 17.37 4.14 2.00
CA CYS A 25 17.02 5.46 2.50
C CYS A 25 15.71 5.93 1.89
N ILE A 26 14.83 6.51 2.71
CA ILE A 26 13.66 7.23 2.22
C ILE A 26 14.14 8.52 1.57
N ARG A 27 13.87 8.68 0.28
CA ARG A 27 14.26 9.86 -0.52
C ARG A 27 13.17 10.91 -0.55
N HIS A 28 11.93 10.47 -0.73
CA HIS A 28 10.75 11.32 -0.76
C HIS A 28 9.58 10.60 -0.12
N VAL A 29 8.70 11.37 0.52
CA VAL A 29 7.38 10.93 0.98
C VAL A 29 6.39 11.98 0.55
N ILE A 30 5.27 11.57 -0.01
CA ILE A 30 4.18 12.46 -0.41
C ILE A 30 2.84 11.86 -0.02
N GLN A 31 1.90 12.75 0.28
CA GLN A 31 0.49 12.45 0.39
C GLN A 31 -0.24 13.38 -0.57
N THR A 32 -1.06 12.84 -1.47
CA THR A 32 -1.93 13.64 -2.33
C THR A 32 -3.41 13.34 -2.06
N ALA A 33 -4.26 14.30 -2.37
CA ALA A 33 -5.70 14.13 -2.26
C ALA A 33 -6.18 13.12 -3.31
N CYS A 34 -6.92 12.11 -2.86
CA CYS A 34 -7.49 11.07 -3.70
C CYS A 34 -8.90 10.78 -3.17
N PRO A 35 -9.89 11.65 -3.44
CA PRO A 35 -11.27 11.46 -2.99
C PRO A 35 -11.92 10.36 -3.82
N LEU A 36 -11.56 9.10 -3.53
CA LEU A 36 -11.87 7.92 -4.33
C LEU A 36 -13.37 7.68 -4.51
N TRP A 37 -14.18 8.11 -3.52
CA TRP A 37 -15.64 8.06 -3.57
C TRP A 37 -16.24 8.88 -4.73
N GLN A 38 -15.47 9.78 -5.36
CA GLN A 38 -15.92 10.55 -6.51
C GLN A 38 -15.64 9.88 -7.86
N GLY A 39 -14.81 8.82 -7.89
CA GLY A 39 -14.43 8.16 -9.14
C GLY A 39 -13.00 7.60 -9.13
N LEU A 40 -12.76 6.56 -9.94
CA LEU A 40 -11.42 6.00 -10.17
C LEU A 40 -10.49 6.98 -10.90
N ASP A 41 -11.03 7.94 -11.65
CA ASP A 41 -10.27 9.04 -12.26
C ASP A 41 -9.50 9.86 -11.22
N ARG A 42 -9.98 9.92 -9.97
CA ARG A 42 -9.28 10.58 -8.86
C ARG A 42 -8.04 9.81 -8.42
N LEU A 43 -8.12 8.48 -8.41
CA LEU A 43 -6.96 7.63 -8.16
C LEU A 43 -5.95 7.74 -9.29
N GLU A 44 -6.42 7.73 -10.53
CA GLU A 44 -5.56 7.89 -11.71
C GLU A 44 -4.78 9.20 -11.67
N ALA A 45 -5.46 10.33 -11.41
CA ALA A 45 -4.82 11.64 -11.29
C ALA A 45 -3.82 11.69 -10.11
N ALA A 46 -4.16 11.07 -8.98
CA ALA A 46 -3.27 10.99 -7.83
C ALA A 46 -2.00 10.17 -8.11
N LEU A 47 -2.13 9.04 -8.83
CA LEU A 47 -1.00 8.24 -9.28
C LEU A 47 -0.10 9.02 -10.24
N GLU A 48 -0.70 9.72 -11.22
CA GLU A 48 0.02 10.56 -12.17
C GLU A 48 0.81 11.67 -11.49
N GLU A 49 0.21 12.39 -10.52
CA GLU A 49 0.90 13.44 -9.77
C GLU A 49 2.14 12.91 -9.02
N VAL A 50 2.03 11.73 -8.41
CA VAL A 50 3.18 11.13 -7.71
C VAL A 50 4.25 10.69 -8.71
N LEU A 51 3.85 10.07 -9.83
CA LEU A 51 4.78 9.64 -10.88
C LEU A 51 5.54 10.81 -11.50
N GLU A 52 4.89 11.96 -11.71
CA GLU A 52 5.55 13.19 -12.18
C GLU A 52 6.66 13.67 -11.22
N ARG A 53 6.47 13.46 -9.91
CA ARG A 53 7.43 13.89 -8.88
C ARG A 53 8.54 12.87 -8.64
N PHE A 54 8.21 11.58 -8.61
CA PHE A 54 9.15 10.52 -8.23
C PHE A 54 9.91 9.95 -9.43
N GLY A 55 9.33 10.06 -10.63
CA GLY A 55 9.79 9.35 -11.81
C GLY A 55 9.51 7.84 -11.74
N PRO A 56 9.85 7.09 -12.80
CA PRO A 56 9.66 5.65 -12.84
C PRO A 56 10.62 4.94 -11.86
N THR A 57 10.14 3.86 -11.24
CA THR A 57 10.94 3.00 -10.36
C THR A 57 10.91 1.55 -10.81
N GLN A 58 11.91 0.75 -10.44
CA GLN A 58 11.98 -0.64 -10.89
C GLN A 58 10.90 -1.52 -10.24
N PHE A 59 10.56 -1.21 -8.99
CA PHE A 59 9.58 -1.94 -8.20
C PHE A 59 8.57 -0.98 -7.58
N ASN A 60 7.30 -1.37 -7.64
CA ASN A 60 6.21 -0.70 -6.96
C ASN A 60 5.59 -1.67 -5.97
N ALA A 61 5.74 -1.40 -4.68
CA ALA A 61 5.12 -2.18 -3.61
C ALA A 61 3.85 -1.46 -3.14
N VAL A 62 2.70 -2.09 -3.31
CA VAL A 62 1.39 -1.48 -3.09
C VAL A 62 0.71 -2.16 -1.91
N THR A 63 0.23 -1.35 -0.97
CA THR A 63 -0.85 -1.71 -0.05
C THR A 63 -2.05 -0.80 -0.31
N MET A 64 -3.20 -1.11 0.30
CA MET A 64 -4.42 -0.33 0.09
C MET A 64 -5.26 -0.21 1.36
N THR A 65 -5.97 0.92 1.43
CA THR A 65 -7.00 1.23 2.42
C THR A 65 -8.28 1.77 1.78
N GLY A 66 -8.23 2.09 0.48
CA GLY A 66 -9.33 2.68 -0.28
C GLY A 66 -10.36 1.66 -0.77
N GLU A 67 -10.13 0.36 -0.61
CA GLU A 67 -11.04 -0.69 -1.08
C GLU A 67 -12.41 -0.69 -0.39
N LEU A 68 -12.54 0.08 0.71
CA LEU A 68 -13.78 0.33 1.45
C LEU A 68 -14.50 1.62 1.04
N ALA A 69 -14.01 2.36 0.05
CA ALA A 69 -14.64 3.60 -0.39
C ALA A 69 -16.05 3.34 -0.97
N ASP A 70 -16.97 4.27 -0.73
CA ASP A 70 -18.40 4.17 -1.08
C ASP A 70 -18.70 3.96 -2.58
N ILE A 71 -17.70 4.12 -3.44
CA ILE A 71 -17.83 3.84 -4.89
C ILE A 71 -17.93 2.34 -5.18
N PHE A 72 -17.43 1.48 -4.29
CA PHE A 72 -17.44 0.03 -4.48
C PHE A 72 -18.64 -0.61 -3.76
N GLU A 73 -19.29 -1.55 -4.45
CA GLU A 73 -20.38 -2.36 -3.91
C GLU A 73 -19.91 -3.23 -2.73
N ASN A 74 -18.67 -3.72 -2.81
CA ASN A 74 -18.06 -4.52 -1.76
C ASN A 74 -16.53 -4.46 -1.83
N ARG A 75 -15.91 -4.98 -0.76
CA ARG A 75 -14.45 -4.97 -0.58
C ARG A 75 -13.68 -5.72 -1.67
N ASP A 76 -14.20 -6.85 -2.16
CA ASP A 76 -13.55 -7.62 -3.23
C ASP A 76 -13.51 -6.81 -4.53
N GLN A 77 -14.63 -6.18 -4.89
CA GLN A 77 -14.66 -5.26 -6.03
C GLN A 77 -13.66 -4.12 -5.86
N GLY A 78 -13.60 -3.50 -4.68
CA GLY A 78 -12.65 -2.44 -4.37
C GLY A 78 -11.20 -2.86 -4.59
N VAL A 79 -10.78 -4.00 -4.02
CA VAL A 79 -9.42 -4.54 -4.20
C VAL A 79 -9.12 -4.77 -5.68
N ARG A 80 -10.03 -5.43 -6.41
CA ARG A 80 -9.85 -5.72 -7.83
C ARG A 80 -9.69 -4.45 -8.66
N SER A 81 -10.53 -3.46 -8.42
CA SER A 81 -10.47 -2.17 -9.10
C SER A 81 -9.17 -1.43 -8.81
N LEU A 82 -8.73 -1.37 -7.55
CA LEU A 82 -7.48 -0.71 -7.18
C LEU A 82 -6.26 -1.38 -7.80
N ILE A 83 -6.19 -2.71 -7.79
CA ILE A 83 -5.11 -3.48 -8.43
C ILE A 83 -5.10 -3.20 -9.94
N ALA A 84 -6.26 -3.25 -10.60
CA ALA A 84 -6.37 -3.01 -12.03
C ALA A 84 -5.93 -1.59 -12.40
N THR A 85 -6.36 -0.56 -11.66
CA THR A 85 -5.95 0.83 -11.89
C THR A 85 -4.45 1.01 -11.67
N ALA A 86 -3.89 0.44 -10.59
CA ALA A 86 -2.45 0.49 -10.34
C ALA A 86 -1.65 -0.20 -11.44
N ALA A 87 -2.07 -1.38 -11.89
CA ALA A 87 -1.41 -2.11 -12.98
C ALA A 87 -1.47 -1.36 -14.32
N ALA A 88 -2.55 -0.62 -14.58
CA ALA A 88 -2.69 0.18 -15.78
C ALA A 88 -1.83 1.47 -15.76
N LYS A 89 -1.64 2.08 -14.58
CA LYS A 89 -0.96 3.38 -14.44
C LYS A 89 0.52 3.30 -14.06
N LEU A 90 0.97 2.20 -13.47
CA LEU A 90 2.38 2.02 -13.08
C LEU A 90 3.12 1.26 -14.21
N PRO A 91 3.90 1.96 -15.06
CA PRO A 91 4.48 1.38 -16.28
C PRO A 91 5.67 0.45 -16.00
N GLU A 92 5.82 -0.61 -16.81
CA GLU A 92 7.01 -1.48 -17.05
C GLU A 92 7.82 -1.96 -15.82
N SER A 93 7.28 -1.78 -14.63
CA SER A 93 7.93 -2.01 -13.36
C SER A 93 7.25 -3.15 -12.64
N ARG A 94 7.99 -3.88 -11.81
CA ARG A 94 7.44 -5.02 -11.09
C ARG A 94 6.49 -4.50 -10.01
N LEU A 95 5.19 -4.59 -10.28
CA LEU A 95 4.13 -4.33 -9.34
C LEU A 95 3.99 -5.52 -8.38
N LEU A 96 4.03 -5.23 -7.09
CA LEU A 96 3.84 -6.19 -6.01
C LEU A 96 2.75 -5.67 -5.08
N ILE A 97 1.76 -6.51 -4.79
CA ILE A 97 0.65 -6.19 -3.91
C ILE A 97 0.88 -6.88 -2.57
N TYR A 98 0.83 -6.13 -1.49
CA TYR A 98 0.93 -6.66 -0.15
C TYR A 98 -0.38 -7.37 0.23
N ALA A 99 -0.29 -8.65 0.55
CA ALA A 99 -1.38 -9.54 0.89
C ALA A 99 -1.29 -10.03 2.35
N GLY A 100 -0.89 -9.14 3.25
CA GLY A 100 -0.74 -9.44 4.68
C GLY A 100 0.24 -10.60 4.92
N GLN A 101 -0.24 -11.64 5.61
CA GLN A 101 0.56 -12.84 5.92
C GLN A 101 1.00 -13.62 4.68
N ASP A 102 0.31 -13.48 3.54
CA ASP A 102 0.69 -14.10 2.26
C ASP A 102 1.86 -13.35 1.60
N GLY A 103 2.28 -12.20 2.16
CA GLY A 103 3.43 -11.42 1.72
C GLY A 103 3.17 -10.59 0.46
N MET A 104 4.23 -10.34 -0.32
CA MET A 104 4.15 -9.57 -1.56
C MET A 104 3.83 -10.48 -2.75
N LEU A 105 2.67 -10.27 -3.38
CA LEU A 105 2.17 -11.07 -4.50
C LEU A 105 2.19 -10.28 -5.82
N ALA A 106 2.34 -10.98 -6.94
CA ALA A 106 2.05 -10.40 -8.26
C ALA A 106 0.55 -10.07 -8.39
N PRO A 107 0.14 -9.09 -9.20
CA PRO A 107 -1.25 -8.66 -9.34
C PRO A 107 -2.22 -9.82 -9.61
N GLU A 108 -1.86 -10.74 -10.50
CA GLU A 108 -2.71 -11.86 -10.89
C GLU A 108 -3.01 -12.80 -9.70
N ARG A 109 -2.00 -13.03 -8.85
CA ARG A 109 -2.15 -13.86 -7.64
C ARG A 109 -2.86 -13.11 -6.53
N ALA A 110 -2.62 -11.80 -6.40
CA ALA A 110 -3.35 -10.97 -5.45
C ALA A 110 -4.86 -10.94 -5.73
N LEU A 111 -5.28 -11.00 -7.01
CA LEU A 111 -6.69 -11.10 -7.42
C LEU A 111 -7.36 -12.44 -7.05
N GLU A 112 -6.59 -13.49 -6.79
CA GLU A 112 -7.06 -14.77 -6.25
C GLU A 112 -7.16 -14.75 -4.71
N HIS A 113 -6.49 -13.81 -4.06
CA HIS A 113 -6.33 -13.69 -2.60
C HIS A 113 -6.84 -12.33 -2.06
N THR A 114 -7.91 -11.77 -2.65
CA THR A 114 -8.39 -10.41 -2.33
C THR A 114 -8.70 -10.21 -0.85
N GLY A 115 -9.17 -11.26 -0.16
CA GLY A 115 -9.40 -11.23 1.29
C GLY A 115 -8.13 -10.99 2.13
N ALA A 116 -6.97 -11.46 1.68
CA ALA A 116 -5.68 -11.24 2.35
C ALA A 116 -5.05 -9.88 2.01
N VAL A 117 -5.37 -9.34 0.83
CA VAL A 117 -4.96 -8.00 0.39
C VAL A 117 -5.72 -6.90 1.13
N ALA A 118 -7.02 -7.10 1.32
CA ALA A 118 -7.87 -6.06 1.85
C ALA A 118 -7.54 -5.72 3.31
N SER A 119 -7.44 -4.43 3.60
CA SER A 119 -7.24 -3.87 4.94
C SER A 119 -6.01 -4.43 5.66
N ALA A 120 -4.94 -4.73 4.91
CA ALA A 120 -3.68 -5.26 5.43
C ALA A 120 -2.65 -4.16 5.76
N ASN A 121 -2.95 -2.88 5.53
CA ASN A 121 -2.00 -1.78 5.68
C ASN A 121 -1.42 -1.63 7.11
N TRP A 122 -2.23 -1.89 8.15
CA TRP A 122 -1.78 -1.82 9.54
C TRP A 122 -0.74 -2.92 9.84
N LEU A 123 -0.93 -4.11 9.25
CA LEU A 123 -0.06 -5.26 9.43
C LEU A 123 1.34 -4.99 8.87
N ALA A 124 1.45 -4.35 7.70
CA ALA A 124 2.75 -3.99 7.12
C ALA A 124 3.59 -3.10 8.06
N SER A 125 2.94 -2.14 8.73
CA SER A 125 3.61 -1.24 9.67
C SER A 125 3.99 -1.95 10.96
N ALA A 126 3.11 -2.82 11.48
CA ALA A 126 3.37 -3.64 12.66
C ALA A 126 4.50 -4.64 12.42
N GLU A 127 4.55 -5.31 11.26
CA GLU A 127 5.63 -6.24 10.88
C GLU A 127 6.98 -5.51 10.78
N LEU A 128 7.02 -4.32 10.18
CA LEU A 128 8.23 -3.51 10.12
C LEU A 128 8.70 -3.09 11.52
N ALA A 129 7.76 -2.69 12.39
CA ALA A 129 8.05 -2.33 13.77
C ALA A 129 8.59 -3.53 14.55
N ALA A 130 7.97 -4.70 14.40
CA ALA A 130 8.40 -5.94 15.04
C ALA A 130 9.82 -6.30 14.64
N ALA A 131 10.11 -6.32 13.33
CA ALA A 131 11.44 -6.63 12.81
C ALA A 131 12.54 -5.70 13.33
N LYS A 132 12.20 -4.46 13.71
CA LYS A 132 13.14 -3.47 14.27
C LYS A 132 13.24 -3.50 15.79
N ALA A 133 12.13 -3.68 16.49
CA ALA A 133 12.06 -3.56 17.95
C ALA A 133 12.21 -4.90 18.69
N GLY A 134 11.88 -6.03 18.05
CA GLY A 134 11.91 -7.35 18.67
C GLY A 134 10.70 -7.64 19.55
N GLU A 135 10.57 -6.93 20.67
CA GLU A 135 9.45 -7.05 21.63
C GLU A 135 8.79 -5.69 21.84
N GLY A 136 7.47 -5.64 22.02
CA GLY A 136 6.79 -4.40 22.35
C GLY A 136 5.29 -4.38 22.06
N LEU A 137 4.73 -3.18 22.03
CA LEU A 137 3.36 -2.92 21.65
C LEU A 137 3.37 -1.87 20.53
N PHE A 138 2.94 -2.26 19.34
CA PHE A 138 2.69 -1.31 18.25
C PHE A 138 1.33 -0.64 18.46
N VAL A 139 1.30 0.68 18.35
CA VAL A 139 0.09 1.48 18.49
C VAL A 139 0.02 2.44 17.31
N ASP A 140 -0.95 2.23 16.42
CA ASP A 140 -1.27 3.14 15.33
C ASP A 140 -2.64 3.76 15.58
N MET A 141 -2.69 5.08 15.67
CA MET A 141 -3.92 5.82 15.91
C MET A 141 -4.22 6.70 14.71
N GLY A 142 -5.17 6.26 13.91
CA GLY A 142 -5.75 7.06 12.84
C GLY A 142 -6.79 8.04 13.34
N SER A 143 -7.48 8.70 12.41
CA SER A 143 -8.56 9.64 12.75
C SER A 143 -9.81 8.95 13.31
N SER A 144 -9.99 7.65 13.02
CA SER A 144 -11.21 6.89 13.35
C SER A 144 -10.95 5.60 14.13
N THR A 145 -9.76 5.02 13.98
CA THR A 145 -9.41 3.71 14.56
C THR A 145 -8.10 3.81 15.34
N THR A 146 -7.92 2.87 16.27
CA THR A 146 -6.64 2.66 16.95
C THR A 146 -6.33 1.18 16.92
N ASP A 147 -5.25 0.83 16.21
CA ASP A 147 -4.74 -0.54 16.14
C ASP A 147 -3.69 -0.71 17.24
N ILE A 148 -3.91 -1.68 18.13
CA ILE A 148 -3.02 -2.00 19.25
C ILE A 148 -2.58 -3.45 19.09
N VAL A 149 -1.32 -3.63 18.69
CA VAL A 149 -0.80 -4.92 18.22
C VAL A 149 0.42 -5.34 19.04
N PRO A 150 0.38 -6.49 19.74
CA PRO A 150 1.55 -7.00 20.46
C PRO A 150 2.63 -7.48 19.48
N LEU A 151 3.88 -7.18 19.80
CA LEU A 151 5.06 -7.60 19.04
C LEU A 151 5.89 -8.53 19.92
N SER A 152 6.28 -9.69 19.39
CA SER A 152 7.16 -10.61 20.08
C SER A 152 8.11 -11.32 19.13
N ARG A 153 9.35 -11.52 19.55
CA ARG A 153 10.42 -12.21 18.81
C ARG A 153 10.63 -11.69 17.39
N GLY A 154 10.44 -10.39 17.19
CA GLY A 154 10.59 -9.75 15.89
C GLY A 154 9.41 -9.94 14.94
N GLN A 155 8.27 -10.42 15.44
CA GLN A 155 7.05 -10.69 14.68
C GLN A 155 5.82 -10.06 15.35
N VAL A 156 4.74 -9.92 14.59
CA VAL A 156 3.40 -9.64 15.13
C VAL A 156 2.91 -10.90 15.83
N ALA A 157 2.43 -10.77 17.07
CA ALA A 157 2.05 -11.89 17.94
C ALA A 157 0.57 -12.30 17.83
#